data_AF-A0A380AXS1-F1
#
_entry.id   AF-A0A380AXS1-F1
#
_cell.length_a   1.000
_cell.length_b   1.000
_cell.length_c   1.000
_cell.angle_alpha   90.00
_cell.angle_beta   90.00
_cell.angle_gamma   90.00
#
_symmetry.space_group_name_H-M   'P 1'
#
loop_
_entity.id
_entity.type
_entity.pdbx_description
1 polymer ?
#
loop_
_entity_poly.entity_id
_entity_poly.type
_entity_poly.pdbx_seq_one_letter_code
_entity_poly.pdbx_strand_id
1 'polypeptide(L)' 'MMNNKVSFTNSNNPTISLSAVIYFPPKFDETRQYPAIVVSHPGGGVDLPLYFQTSVIT' A
#
# COMPACT_ATOMS: atom_id res chain seq x y z
N MET A 1 12.04 11.11 1.61
CA MET A 1 10.67 10.54 1.59
C MET A 1 10.74 9.21 2.33
N MET A 2 9.87 8.97 3.31
CA MET A 2 9.85 7.72 4.09
C MET A 2 8.84 6.76 3.45
N ASN A 3 9.16 5.46 3.43
CA ASN A 3 8.26 4.42 2.95
C ASN A 3 8.28 3.19 3.86
N ASN A 4 7.14 2.50 3.95
CA ASN A 4 6.98 1.28 4.73
C ASN A 4 6.42 0.17 3.84
N LYS A 5 7.10 -0.98 3.81
CA LYS A 5 6.55 -2.21 3.21
C LYS A 5 5.69 -2.92 4.25
N VAL A 6 4.47 -3.28 3.88
CA VAL A 6 3.50 -3.92 4.77
C VAL A 6 2.93 -5.18 4.12
N SER A 7 2.55 -6.15 4.96
CA SER A 7 1.77 -7.32 4.57
C SER A 7 0.50 -7.34 5.40
N PHE A 8 -0.66 -7.50 4.77
CA PHE A 8 -1.94 -7.49 5.46
C PHE A 8 -2.93 -8.46 4.83
N THR A 9 -3.87 -8.95 5.62
CA THR A 9 -4.88 -9.92 5.16
C THR A 9 -5.89 -9.24 4.25
N ASN A 10 -6.20 -9.86 3.11
CA ASN A 10 -7.27 -9.41 2.24
C ASN A 10 -8.64 -9.65 2.91
N SER A 11 -9.43 -8.59 3.09
CA SER A 11 -10.76 -8.69 3.69
C SER A 11 -11.75 -9.50 2.84
N ASN A 12 -11.57 -9.54 1.52
CA ASN A 12 -12.42 -10.32 0.61
C ASN A 12 -12.07 -11.81 0.65
N ASN A 13 -10.84 -12.16 1.00
CA ASN A 13 -10.41 -13.55 1.16
C ASN A 13 -9.29 -13.62 2.22
N PRO A 14 -9.63 -14.00 3.47
CA PRO A 14 -8.67 -13.99 4.57
C PRO A 14 -7.47 -14.94 4.43
N THR A 15 -7.51 -15.87 3.46
CA THR A 15 -6.39 -16.79 3.18
C THR A 15 -5.31 -16.16 2.29
N ILE A 16 -5.60 -14.99 1.70
CA ILE A 16 -4.69 -14.23 0.86
C ILE A 16 -4.05 -13.11 1.67
N SER A 17 -2.71 -13.07 1.70
CA SER A 17 -1.96 -11.91 2.21
C SER A 17 -1.56 -11.00 1.05
N LEU A 18 -1.87 -9.71 1.16
CA LEU A 18 -1.48 -8.67 0.21
C LEU A 18 -0.21 -7.98 0.70
N SER A 19 0.66 -7.63 -0.24
CA SER A 19 1.87 -6.84 0.03
C SER A 19 1.74 -5.45 -0.58
N ALA A 20 2.07 -4.42 0.20
CA ALA A 20 1.98 -3.02 -0.24
C ALA A 20 3.20 -2.23 0.21
N VAL A 21 3.43 -1.10 -0.46
CA VAL A 21 4.35 -0.05 -0.01
C VAL A 21 3.55 1.21 0.24
N ILE A 22 3.69 1.76 1.45
CA ILE A 22 3.04 3.01 1.87
C ILE A 22 4.09 4.11 1.80
N TYR A 23 3.76 5.19 1.10
CA TYR A 23 4.58 6.39 1.02
C TYR A 23 3.96 7.50 1.86
N PHE A 24 4.80 8.13 2.68
CA PHE A 24 4.38 9.22 3.56
C PHE A 24 4.88 10.58 3.03
N PRO A 25 4.11 11.66 3.25
CA PRO A 25 4.52 12.99 2.87
C PRO A 25 5.69 13.47 3.76
N PRO A 26 6.43 14.50 3.34
CA PRO A 26 7.44 15.11 4.21
C PRO A 26 6.83 15.57 5.53
N LYS A 27 7.50 15.29 6.66
CA LYS A 27 7.02 15.62 8.01
C LYS A 27 5.66 15.00 8.35
N PHE A 28 5.44 13.76 7.89
CA PHE A 28 4.29 12.97 8.29
C PHE A 28 4.17 12.87 9.82
N ASP A 29 2.93 13.00 10.30
CA ASP A 29 2.56 12.93 11.70
C ASP A 29 1.37 11.97 11.82
N GLU A 30 1.58 10.84 12.49
CA GLU A 30 0.59 9.77 12.64
C GLU A 30 -0.67 10.19 13.39
N THR A 31 -0.65 11.33 14.09
CA THR A 31 -1.81 11.88 14.81
C THR A 31 -2.74 12.71 13.92
N ARG A 32 -2.32 12.99 12.69
CA ARG A 32 -3.07 13.82 11.72
C ARG A 32 -3.73 12.95 10.65
N GLN A 33 -4.79 13.50 10.06
CA GLN A 33 -5.46 12.89 8.91
C GLN A 33 -4.94 13.49 7.60
N TYR A 34 -4.75 12.62 6.61
CA TYR A 34 -4.24 12.97 5.29
C TYR A 34 -5.07 12.25 4.23
N PRO A 35 -5.33 12.86 3.06
CA PRO A 35 -5.86 12.14 1.91
C PRO A 35 -4.91 11.01 1.50
N ALA A 36 -5.51 9.87 1.14
CA ALA A 36 -4.78 8.69 0.66
C ALA A 36 -5.17 8.38 -0.77
N ILE A 37 -4.16 8.15 -1.61
CA ILE A 37 -4.29 7.74 -3.00
C ILE A 37 -3.89 6.28 -3.08
N VAL A 38 -4.78 5.46 -3.65
CA VAL A 38 -4.53 4.05 -3.92
C VAL A 38 -4.11 3.89 -5.38
N VAL A 39 -2.93 3.32 -5.61
CA VAL A 39 -2.37 3.08 -6.93
C VAL A 39 -2.29 1.58 -7.18
N SER A 40 -2.90 1.14 -8.29
CA SER A 40 -2.76 -0.22 -8.80
C SER A 40 -1.65 -0.27 -9.86
N HIS A 41 -0.82 -1.30 -9.83
CA HIS A 41 0.24 -1.47 -10.84
C HIS A 41 -0.34 -1.90 -12.21
N PRO A 42 0.39 -1.67 -13.33
CA PRO A 42 0.03 -2.21 -14.64
C PRO A 42 -0.01 -3.74 -14.66
N GLY A 43 -0.87 -4.34 -15.48
CA GLY A 43 -0.99 -5.80 -15.61
C GLY A 43 0.28 -6.45 -16.16
N GLY A 44 0.71 -7.56 -15.55
CA GLY A 44 1.83 -8.41 -16.02
C GLY A 44 3.21 -8.16 -15.37
N GLY A 45 3.31 -7.24 -14.41
CA GLY A 45 4.61 -6.73 -13.93
C GLY A 45 5.16 -7.28 -12.61
N VAL A 46 4.53 -8.26 -11.96
CA VAL A 46 5.10 -8.91 -10.76
C VAL A 46 4.65 -10.35 -10.66
N ASP A 47 5.61 -11.27 -10.48
CA ASP A 47 5.31 -12.66 -10.14
C ASP A 47 4.37 -12.71 -8.92
N LEU A 48 3.31 -13.51 -9.07
CA LEU A 48 2.30 -13.82 -8.05
C LEU A 48 2.95 -13.96 -6.66
N PRO A 49 2.58 -13.10 -5.69
CA PRO A 49 1.21 -13.00 -5.22
C PRO A 49 0.63 -11.59 -5.32
N LEU A 50 -0.55 -11.51 -5.95
CA LEU A 50 -1.63 -10.55 -5.70
C LEU A 50 -1.24 -9.14 -5.22
N TYR A 51 -1.29 -8.21 -6.18
CA TYR A 51 -1.65 -6.80 -5.98
C TYR A 51 -0.67 -6.01 -5.11
N PHE A 52 0.38 -5.47 -5.72
CA PHE A 52 1.11 -4.35 -5.13
C PHE A 52 0.22 -3.10 -5.21
N GLN A 53 -0.56 -2.88 -4.16
CA GLN A 53 -1.23 -1.61 -3.95
C GLN A 53 -0.22 -0.63 -3.37
N THR A 54 0.15 0.40 -4.13
CA THR A 54 0.95 1.49 -3.58
C THR A 54 -0.01 2.53 -3.05
N SER A 55 0.02 2.80 -1.76
CA SER A 55 -0.78 3.88 -1.18
C SER A 55 0.13 5.09 -0.94
N VAL A 56 -0.18 6.21 -1.59
CA VAL A 56 0.47 7.49 -1.34
C VAL A 56 -0.43 8.31 -0.46
N ILE A 57 0.03 8.61 0.75
CA ILE A 57 -0.64 9.54 1.65
C ILE A 57 -0.05 10.92 1.32
N THR A 58 -0.88 11.89 0.93
CA THR A 58 -0.43 13.26 0.59
C THR A 58 -0.83 14.25 1.65
#